data_AF-A0A7W0PW20-F1
#
_entry.id   AF-A0A7W0PW20-F1
#
_cell.length_a   1.000
_cell.length_b   1.000
_cell.length_c   1.000
_cell.angle_alpha   90.00
_cell.angle_beta   90.00
_cell.angle_gamma   90.00
#
_symmetry.space_group_name_H-M   'P 1'
#
loop_
_entity.id
_entity.type
_entity.pdbx_description
1 polymer ?
#
loop_
_entity_poly.entity_id
_entity_poly.type
_entity_poly.pdbx_seq_one_letter_code
_entity_poly.pdbx_strand_id
1 'polypeptide(L)'
;MDAFHVCFHHPDGIVPELARQRDCCQPAAGMLLAAAAEFAIDLGASWIVGDTDDDVAAGTAAGCRTVLIENPASAHRRIFDTTQDGRGS
;
A
#
# COMPACT_ATOMS: atom_id res chain seq x y z
N MET A 1 6.08 -5.60 17.11
CA MET A 1 5.35 -4.55 16.37
C MET A 1 5.88 -3.25 16.92
N ASP A 2 6.59 -2.51 16.08
CA ASP A 2 7.45 -1.41 16.55
C ASP A 2 6.78 -0.05 16.37
N ALA A 3 5.90 0.08 15.35
CA ALA A 3 5.08 1.28 15.12
C ALA A 3 3.81 0.97 14.31
N PHE A 4 2.84 1.88 14.39
CA PHE A 4 1.66 1.89 13.53
C PHE A 4 1.54 3.27 12.86
N HIS A 5 1.53 3.29 11.54
CA HIS A 5 1.32 4.51 10.76
C HIS A 5 0.02 4.36 9.96
N VAL A 6 -0.85 5.38 10.05
CA VAL A 6 -2.16 5.40 9.37
C VAL A 6 -2.36 6.78 8.75
N CYS A 7 -2.80 6.82 7.49
CA CYS A 7 -3.21 8.04 6.80
C CYS A 7 -4.74 8.07 6.72
N PHE A 8 -5.36 9.14 7.21
CA PHE A 8 -6.83 9.34 7.18
C PHE A 8 -7.30 10.25 6.04
N HIS A 9 -6.40 10.60 5.12
CA HIS A 9 -6.70 11.49 4.01
C HIS A 9 -7.39 10.71 2.89
N HIS A 10 -8.50 11.25 2.39
CA HIS A 10 -9.22 10.71 1.24
C HIS A 10 -9.71 11.90 0.39
N PRO A 11 -9.53 11.91 -0.94
CA PRO A 11 -9.92 13.06 -1.77
C PRO A 11 -11.41 13.39 -1.62
N ASP A 12 -12.26 12.38 -1.55
CA ASP A 12 -13.72 12.54 -1.37
C ASP A 12 -14.16 12.53 0.10
N GLY A 13 -13.26 12.83 1.03
CA GLY A 13 -13.57 12.87 2.47
C GLY A 13 -14.60 13.94 2.84
N ILE A 14 -15.40 13.69 3.87
CA ILE A 14 -16.41 14.65 4.36
C ILE A 14 -15.83 15.67 5.36
N VAL A 15 -14.67 15.39 5.93
CA VAL A 15 -13.96 16.28 6.86
C VAL A 15 -13.02 17.14 6.02
N PRO A 16 -13.26 18.46 5.87
CA PRO A 16 -12.53 19.30 4.91
C PRO A 16 -11.00 19.26 5.08
N GLU A 17 -10.52 19.11 6.30
CA GLU A 17 -9.08 19.06 6.60
C GLU A 17 -8.41 17.76 6.11
N LEU A 18 -9.19 16.69 5.97
CA LEU A 18 -8.76 15.37 5.52
C LEU A 18 -9.15 15.08 4.06
N ALA A 19 -10.05 15.88 3.48
CA ALA A 19 -10.60 15.77 2.13
C ALA A 19 -9.61 16.19 1.03
N ARG A 20 -8.44 15.53 0.95
CA ARG A 20 -7.36 15.87 0.02
C ARG A 20 -6.45 14.69 -0.25
N GLN A 21 -5.86 14.63 -1.44
CA GLN A 21 -4.80 13.67 -1.73
C GLN A 21 -3.47 14.16 -1.15
N ARG A 22 -2.71 13.26 -0.53
CA ARG A 22 -1.41 13.54 0.10
C ARG A 22 -0.46 12.39 -0.16
N ASP A 23 0.84 12.67 -0.08
CA ASP A 23 1.90 11.68 -0.23
C ASP A 23 1.87 10.56 0.83
N CYS A 24 1.07 10.71 1.90
CA CYS A 24 0.87 9.65 2.91
C CYS A 24 -0.13 8.58 2.50
N CYS A 25 -1.00 8.86 1.52
CA CYS A 25 -2.01 7.90 1.10
C CYS A 25 -1.41 7.02 0.01
N GLN A 26 -1.45 5.70 0.20
CA GLN A 26 -1.14 4.76 -0.87
C GLN A 26 -1.99 5.13 -2.11
N PRO A 27 -1.43 5.04 -3.32
CA PRO A 27 -0.20 4.35 -3.71
C PRO A 27 1.11 5.14 -3.49
N ALA A 28 1.08 6.32 -2.88
CA ALA A 28 2.30 7.06 -2.57
C ALA A 28 3.11 6.40 -1.44
N ALA A 29 4.45 6.52 -1.53
CA ALA A 29 5.40 5.88 -0.60
C ALA A 29 5.65 6.69 0.68
N GLY A 30 4.98 7.83 0.90
CA GLY A 30 5.37 8.79 1.93
C GLY A 30 5.38 8.22 3.35
N MET A 31 4.44 7.32 3.67
CA MET A 31 4.45 6.62 4.97
C MET A 31 5.65 5.70 5.16
N LEU A 32 6.06 4.99 4.10
CA LEU A 32 7.21 4.07 4.15
C LEU A 32 8.53 4.84 4.28
N LEU A 33 8.66 5.93 3.55
CA LEU A 33 9.82 6.82 3.62
C LEU A 33 9.94 7.48 5.00
N ALA A 34 8.82 7.90 5.60
CA ALA A 34 8.80 8.46 6.95
C ALA A 34 9.24 7.42 7.99
N ALA A 35 8.70 6.20 7.92
CA ALA A 35 9.08 5.11 8.82
C ALA A 35 10.57 4.74 8.66
N ALA A 36 11.10 4.73 7.43
CA ALA A 36 12.51 4.46 7.19
C ALA A 36 13.43 5.51 7.82
N ALA A 37 13.04 6.79 7.76
CA ALA A 37 13.78 7.87 8.40
C ALA A 37 13.70 7.80 9.93
N GLU A 38 12.54 7.45 10.49
CA GLU A 38 12.32 7.37 11.95
C GLU A 38 13.06 6.18 12.58
N PHE A 39 13.04 5.02 11.93
CA PHE A 39 13.56 3.77 12.48
C PHE A 39 14.87 3.30 11.84
N ALA A 40 15.47 4.10 10.96
CA ALA A 40 16.67 3.75 10.20
C ALA A 40 16.54 2.40 9.44
N ILE A 41 15.39 2.19 8.80
CA ILE A 41 15.07 0.95 8.07
C ILE A 41 15.72 1.00 6.68
N ASP A 42 16.41 -0.08 6.30
CA ASP A 42 16.81 -0.31 4.91
C ASP A 42 15.62 -0.83 4.09
N LEU A 43 14.99 0.07 3.32
CA LEU A 43 13.85 -0.25 2.48
C LEU A 43 14.20 -1.27 1.37
N GLY A 44 15.40 -1.23 0.80
CA GLY A 44 15.83 -2.21 -0.21
C GLY A 44 16.02 -3.62 0.36
N ALA A 45 16.35 -3.69 1.65
CA ALA A 45 16.38 -4.95 2.40
C ALA A 45 14.99 -5.43 2.86
N SER A 46 13.96 -4.59 2.74
CA SER A 46 12.63 -4.79 3.33
C SER A 46 11.57 -5.28 2.33
N TRP A 47 10.47 -5.76 2.88
CA TRP A 47 9.31 -6.25 2.13
C TRP A 47 8.04 -5.49 2.51
N ILE A 48 7.24 -5.12 1.52
CA ILE A 48 5.85 -4.72 1.69
C ILE A 48 4.96 -5.90 1.34
N VAL A 49 4.01 -6.18 2.23
CA VAL A 49 3.04 -7.25 2.08
C VAL A 49 1.66 -6.62 2.15
N GLY A 50 0.86 -6.80 1.10
CA GLY A 50 -0.47 -6.24 1.00
C GLY A 50 -1.34 -7.05 0.04
N ASP A 51 -2.61 -6.69 -0.06
CA ASP A 51 -3.61 -7.40 -0.86
C ASP A 51 -4.19 -6.56 -2.00
N THR A 52 -3.67 -5.35 -2.20
CA THR A 52 -4.09 -4.43 -3.25
C THR A 52 -2.93 -3.97 -4.13
N ASP A 53 -3.23 -3.49 -5.33
CA ASP A 53 -2.21 -2.94 -6.22
C ASP A 53 -1.59 -1.65 -5.67
N ASP A 54 -2.33 -0.91 -4.85
CA ASP A 54 -1.83 0.28 -4.15
C ASP A 54 -0.69 -0.07 -3.19
N ASP A 55 -0.76 -1.22 -2.51
CA ASP A 55 0.32 -1.71 -1.63
C ASP A 55 1.59 -2.00 -2.42
N VAL A 56 1.43 -2.67 -3.56
CA VAL A 56 2.53 -3.00 -4.47
C VAL A 56 3.15 -1.73 -5.06
N ALA A 57 2.31 -0.78 -5.47
CA ALA A 57 2.77 0.49 -6.02
C ALA A 57 3.54 1.31 -4.98
N ALA A 58 3.02 1.43 -3.76
CA ALA A 58 3.68 2.14 -2.67
C ALA A 58 5.02 1.49 -2.29
N GLY A 59 5.06 0.16 -2.16
CA GLY A 59 6.30 -0.57 -1.87
C GLY A 59 7.35 -0.42 -2.97
N THR A 60 6.93 -0.49 -4.23
CA THR A 60 7.83 -0.28 -5.38
C THR A 60 8.38 1.14 -5.41
N ALA A 61 7.53 2.15 -5.19
CA ALA A 61 7.94 3.55 -5.14
C ALA A 61 8.88 3.84 -3.95
N ALA A 62 8.75 3.10 -2.84
CA ALA A 62 9.66 3.18 -1.70
C ALA A 62 11.00 2.45 -1.91
N GLY A 63 11.12 1.64 -2.97
CA GLY A 63 12.30 0.80 -3.22
C GLY A 63 12.30 -0.53 -2.47
N CYS A 64 11.16 -0.94 -1.91
CA CYS A 64 10.99 -2.23 -1.25
C CYS A 64 10.77 -3.37 -2.26
N ARG A 65 10.98 -4.60 -1.80
CA ARG A 65 10.39 -5.79 -2.42
C ARG A 65 8.91 -5.87 -2.05
N THR A 66 8.08 -6.45 -2.92
CA THR A 66 6.63 -6.52 -2.71
C THR A 66 6.11 -7.96 -2.78
N VAL A 67 5.13 -8.27 -1.94
CA VAL A 67 4.32 -9.50 -2.00
C VAL A 67 2.87 -9.11 -2.03
N LEU A 68 2.15 -9.56 -3.06
CA LEU A 68 0.71 -9.41 -3.18
C LEU A 68 0.03 -10.70 -2.71
N ILE A 69 -0.83 -10.58 -1.71
CA ILE A 69 -1.65 -11.68 -1.18
C ILE A 69 -2.98 -11.71 -1.93
N GLU A 70 -3.38 -12.88 -2.41
CA GLU A 70 -4.72 -13.06 -2.97
C GLU A 70 -5.76 -13.05 -1.85
N ASN A 71 -6.65 -12.05 -1.90
CA ASN A 71 -7.75 -11.91 -0.96
C ASN A 71 -9.03 -11.55 -1.74
N PRO A 72 -10.06 -12.44 -1.77
CA PRO A 72 -11.31 -12.16 -2.47
C PRO A 72 -12.02 -10.87 -2.03
N ALA A 73 -11.84 -10.45 -0.77
CA ALA A 73 -12.49 -9.24 -0.24
C ALA A 73 -11.96 -7.95 -0.90
N SER A 74 -10.72 -7.96 -1.40
CA SER A 74 -10.05 -6.81 -2.02
C SER A 74 -9.93 -6.92 -3.55
N ALA A 75 -10.57 -7.93 -4.17
CA ALA A 75 -10.53 -8.13 -5.62
C ALA A 75 -10.94 -6.88 -6.43
N HIS A 76 -11.91 -6.09 -5.93
CA HIS A 76 -12.35 -4.83 -6.55
C HIS A 76 -11.30 -3.71 -6.55
N ARG A 77 -10.22 -3.86 -5.78
CA ARG A 77 -9.07 -2.94 -5.71
C ARG A 77 -7.86 -3.46 -6.50
N ARG A 78 -8.06 -4.48 -7.34
CA ARG A 78 -7.05 -5.00 -8.26
C ARG A 78 -7.39 -4.63 -9.70
N ILE A 79 -6.39 -4.20 -10.44
CA ILE A 79 -6.42 -3.93 -11.89
C ILE A 79 -6.55 -5.25 -12.65
N PHE A 80 -5.96 -6.33 -12.13
CA PHE A 80 -6.07 -7.68 -12.68
C PHE A 80 -6.59 -8.63 -11.60
N ASP A 81 -7.75 -9.23 -11.85
CA ASP A 81 -8.24 -10.31 -11.02
C ASP A 81 -7.70 -11.65 -11.55
N THR A 82 -6.63 -12.15 -10.93
CA THR A 82 -6.07 -13.48 -11.24
C THR A 82 -7.05 -14.63 -11.01
N THR A 83 -8.21 -14.42 -10.37
CA THR A 83 -9.22 -15.47 -10.21
C THR A 83 -10.01 -15.76 -11.49
N GLN A 84 -9.92 -14.91 -12.52
CA GLN A 84 -10.53 -15.17 -13.83
C GLN A 84 -9.62 -15.99 -14.78
N ASP A 85 -8.37 -16.21 -14.41
CA ASP A 85 -7.43 -17.00 -15.20
C ASP A 85 -7.50 -18.47 -14.78
N GLY A 86 -8.50 -19.16 -15.35
CA GLY A 86 -8.82 -20.55 -15.10
C GLY A 86 -7.59 -21.47 -15.01
N ARG A 87 -7.33 -21.97 -13.80
CA ARG A 87 -6.79 -23.32 -13.58
C ARG A 87 -7.85 -24.13 -12.86
N GLY A 88 -8.70 -24.77 -13.67
CA GLY A 88 -9.41 -25.95 -13.23
C GLY A 88 -8.43 -27.08 -12.95
N SER A 89 -8.57 -27.67 -11.78
CA SER A 89 -8.27 -29.07 -11.47
C SER A 89 -8.95 -29.43 -10.16
#